data_AF-F8PHH6-F1
#
_entry.id   AF-F8PHH6-F1
#
_cell.length_a   1.000
_cell.length_b   1.000
_cell.length_c   1.000
_cell.angle_alpha   90.00
_cell.angle_beta   90.00
_cell.angle_gamma   90.00
#
_symmetry.space_group_name_H-M   'P 1'
#
loop_
_entity.id
_entity.type
_entity.pdbx_description
1 polymer ?
#
loop_
_entity_poly.entity_id
_entity_poly.type
_entity_poly.pdbx_seq_one_letter_code
_entity_poly.pdbx_strand_id
1 'polypeptide(L)'
;MLSQSKQPDVNTLLHNMRAQILALTTQLAKLQANPATATPPRERSQFAEWWIKLQIWVKANWDVFADDFEVATAVLSRLKGPVAGRYTQVRLQECYTAGVWPTWDDLKVEIEK
;
A
#
# COMPACT_ATOMS: atom_id res chain seq x y z
N MET A 1 22.66 -59.88 8.13
CA MET A 1 22.87 -58.41 8.05
C MET A 1 21.51 -57.77 7.76
N LEU A 2 20.93 -57.04 8.70
CA LEU A 2 19.65 -56.34 8.54
C LEU A 2 19.94 -54.84 8.32
N SER A 3 19.62 -54.35 7.13
CA SER A 3 19.78 -52.95 6.74
C SER A 3 18.85 -52.04 7.55
N GLN A 4 19.39 -51.16 8.38
CA GLN A 4 18.65 -50.05 8.97
C GLN A 4 18.38 -48.99 7.89
N SER A 5 17.10 -48.78 7.59
CA SER A 5 16.62 -47.71 6.72
C SER A 5 16.91 -46.35 7.37
N LYS A 6 17.66 -45.48 6.67
CA LYS A 6 17.84 -44.06 6.99
C LYS A 6 16.52 -43.32 6.74
N GLN A 7 15.54 -43.48 7.62
CA GLN A 7 14.39 -42.60 7.64
C GLN A 7 14.69 -41.44 8.60
N PRO A 8 14.44 -40.19 8.21
CA PRO A 8 14.61 -39.06 9.10
C PRO A 8 13.71 -39.28 10.32
N ASP A 9 14.34 -39.23 11.50
CA ASP A 9 13.64 -39.39 12.77
C ASP A 9 12.52 -38.35 12.89
N VAL A 10 11.30 -38.81 13.17
CA VAL A 10 10.09 -37.98 13.18
C VAL A 10 10.19 -36.87 14.21
N ASN A 11 10.88 -37.12 15.33
CA ASN A 11 11.14 -36.10 16.34
C ASN A 11 12.06 -35.01 15.80
N THR A 12 13.12 -35.38 15.08
CA THR A 12 14.02 -34.45 14.41
C THR A 12 13.27 -33.56 13.41
N LEU A 13 12.35 -34.13 12.63
CA LEU A 13 11.51 -33.35 11.71
C LEU A 13 10.61 -32.36 12.45
N LEU A 14 9.94 -32.82 13.52
CA LEU A 14 9.06 -31.99 14.34
C LEU A 14 9.81 -30.83 14.99
N HIS A 15 11.01 -31.08 15.52
CA HIS A 15 11.86 -30.04 16.09
C HIS A 15 12.28 -29.00 15.06
N ASN A 16 12.66 -29.43 13.86
CA ASN A 16 13.03 -28.52 12.77
C ASN A 16 11.86 -27.65 12.32
N MET A 17 10.66 -28.24 12.21
CA MET A 17 9.45 -27.48 11.86
C MET A 17 9.10 -26.45 12.93
N ARG A 18 9.19 -26.80 14.22
CA ARG A 18 8.99 -25.85 15.32
C ARG A 18 10.00 -24.71 15.30
N ALA A 19 11.27 -25.02 15.01
CA ALA A 19 12.32 -24.01 14.86
C ALA A 19 12.07 -23.07 13.67
N GLN A 20 11.62 -23.59 12.53
CA GLN A 20 11.27 -22.78 11.35
C GLN A 20 10.06 -21.88 11.62
N ILE A 21 9.01 -22.41 12.26
CA ILE A 21 7.83 -21.62 12.64
C ILE A 21 8.23 -20.48 13.58
N LEU A 22 9.07 -20.75 14.58
CA LEU A 22 9.60 -19.73 15.49
C LEU A 22 10.44 -18.68 14.74
N ALA A 23 11.31 -19.10 13.82
CA ALA A 23 12.13 -18.20 13.03
C ALA A 23 11.27 -17.28 12.14
N LEU A 24 10.29 -17.84 11.43
CA LEU A 24 9.35 -17.10 10.61
C LEU A 24 8.48 -16.15 11.44
N THR A 25 8.01 -16.60 12.60
CA THR A 25 7.22 -15.77 13.53
C THR A 25 8.06 -14.61 14.08
N THR A 26 9.34 -14.84 14.37
CA THR A 26 10.27 -13.80 14.81
C THR A 26 10.57 -12.80 13.68
N GLN A 27 10.73 -13.27 12.44
CA GLN A 27 10.91 -12.39 11.28
C GLN A 27 9.65 -11.56 11.00
N LEU A 28 8.48 -12.18 11.08
CA LEU A 28 7.20 -11.49 10.94
C LEU A 28 7.02 -10.45 12.05
N ALA A 29 7.35 -10.80 13.30
CA ALA A 29 7.34 -9.87 14.42
C ALA A 29 8.35 -8.73 14.24
N LYS A 30 9.51 -8.94 13.61
CA LYS A 30 10.43 -7.84 13.28
C LYS A 30 9.88 -6.91 12.20
N LEU A 31 9.16 -7.44 11.22
CA LEU A 31 8.48 -6.63 10.20
C LEU A 31 7.28 -5.88 10.79
N GLN A 32 6.58 -6.47 11.76
CA GLN A 32 5.44 -5.86 12.45
C GLN A 32 5.86 -4.89 13.57
N ALA A 33 6.93 -5.20 14.30
CA ALA A 33 7.55 -4.39 15.35
C ALA A 33 8.55 -3.35 14.80
N ASN A 34 8.63 -3.21 13.48
CA ASN A 34 9.15 -2.02 12.85
C ASN A 34 8.03 -1.11 12.33
N PRO A 35 7.21 -0.48 13.20
CA PRO A 35 6.38 0.65 12.81
C PRO A 35 7.20 1.95 12.69
N ALA A 36 8.54 1.86 12.63
CA ALA A 36 9.46 2.98 12.81
C ALA A 36 10.49 3.12 11.68
N THR A 37 10.06 2.96 10.43
CA THR A 37 10.27 4.09 9.51
C THR A 37 8.99 4.89 9.53
N ALA A 38 8.75 5.55 10.67
CA ALA A 38 7.94 6.76 10.68
C ALA A 38 8.48 7.59 9.53
N THR A 39 7.67 7.78 8.50
CA THR A 39 7.90 8.70 7.40
C THR A 39 8.76 9.84 7.93
N PRO A 40 10.04 9.96 7.54
CA PRO A 40 10.90 10.98 8.11
C PRO A 40 10.16 12.32 7.99
N PRO A 41 10.31 13.27 8.93
CA PRO A 41 9.64 14.56 8.85
C PRO A 41 9.76 15.19 7.45
N ARG A 42 10.89 14.93 6.78
CA ARG A 42 11.18 15.24 5.37
C ARG A 42 10.18 14.64 4.36
N GLU A 43 9.75 13.39 4.45
CA GLU A 43 8.74 12.80 3.55
C GLU A 43 7.33 13.34 3.84
N ARG A 44 6.98 13.56 5.12
CA ARG A 44 5.69 14.20 5.46
C ARG A 44 5.63 15.65 4.98
N SER A 45 6.71 16.42 5.12
CA SER A 45 6.79 17.78 4.61
C SER A 45 6.75 17.83 3.08
N GLN A 46 7.42 16.90 2.39
CA GLN A 46 7.35 16.79 0.94
C GLN A 46 5.94 16.42 0.47
N PHE A 47 5.27 15.51 1.17
CA PHE A 47 3.87 15.20 0.89
C PHE A 47 2.98 16.41 1.11
N ALA A 48 3.10 17.12 2.23
CA ALA A 48 2.30 18.31 2.52
C ALA A 48 2.52 19.41 1.46
N GLU A 49 3.77 19.67 1.06
CA GLU A 49 4.09 20.63 0.01
C GLU A 49 3.51 20.21 -1.35
N TRP A 50 3.68 18.94 -1.71
CA TRP A 50 3.12 18.38 -2.94
C TRP A 50 1.59 18.42 -2.94
N TRP A 51 0.97 18.08 -1.81
CA TRP A 51 -0.47 18.03 -1.64
C TRP A 51 -1.10 19.41 -1.77
N ILE A 52 -0.53 20.43 -1.12
CA ILE A 52 -0.98 21.83 -1.28
C ILE A 52 -0.89 22.27 -2.74
N LYS A 53 0.20 21.94 -3.44
CA LYS A 53 0.35 22.26 -4.88
C LYS A 53 -0.73 21.57 -5.72
N LEU A 54 -1.06 20.32 -5.41
CA LEU A 54 -2.11 19.58 -6.11
C LEU A 54 -3.49 20.22 -5.86
N GLN A 55 -3.82 20.59 -4.61
CA GLN A 55 -5.08 21.26 -4.29
C GLN A 55 -5.24 22.59 -5.03
N ILE A 56 -4.18 23.41 -5.07
CA ILE A 56 -4.17 24.67 -5.83
C ILE A 56 -4.37 24.40 -7.32
N TRP A 57 -3.67 23.39 -7.86
CA TRP A 57 -3.80 23.03 -9.27
C TRP A 57 -5.23 22.61 -9.62
N VAL A 58 -5.88 21.73 -8.83
CA VAL A 58 -7.28 21.33 -9.07
C VAL A 58 -8.19 22.54 -9.05
N LYS A 59 -8.05 23.42 -8.06
CA LYS A 59 -8.86 24.64 -7.93
C LYS A 59 -8.66 25.61 -9.10
N ALA A 60 -7.43 25.74 -9.60
CA ALA A 60 -7.10 26.61 -10.71
C ALA A 60 -7.58 26.09 -12.07
N ASN A 61 -7.87 24.78 -12.19
CA ASN A 61 -8.36 24.15 -13.41
C ASN A 61 -9.83 23.68 -13.26
N TRP A 62 -10.53 24.15 -12.22
CA TRP A 62 -11.85 23.63 -11.84
C TRP A 62 -12.88 23.73 -12.97
N ASP A 63 -12.85 24.83 -13.72
CA ASP A 63 -13.73 25.11 -14.85
C ASP A 63 -13.41 24.29 -16.11
N VAL A 64 -12.22 23.66 -16.17
CA VAL A 64 -11.79 22.81 -17.28
C VAL A 64 -12.36 21.40 -17.14
N PHE A 65 -12.63 20.95 -15.91
CA PHE A 65 -13.19 19.61 -15.66
C PHE A 65 -14.69 19.60 -15.93
N ALA A 66 -15.14 18.64 -16.74
CA ALA A 66 -16.55 18.48 -17.07
C ALA A 66 -17.34 17.76 -15.96
N ASP A 67 -16.71 16.84 -15.23
CA ASP A 67 -17.35 15.99 -14.23
C ASP A 67 -16.35 15.40 -13.21
N ASP A 68 -16.88 14.64 -12.24
CA ASP A 68 -16.10 13.97 -11.21
C ASP A 68 -15.14 12.90 -11.78
N PHE A 69 -15.45 12.32 -12.95
CA PHE A 69 -14.57 11.36 -13.62
C PHE A 69 -13.26 12.03 -14.05
N GLU A 70 -13.36 13.20 -14.70
CA GLU A 70 -12.18 13.94 -15.14
C GLU A 70 -11.32 14.40 -13.96
N VAL A 71 -11.96 14.91 -12.89
CA VAL A 71 -11.26 15.31 -11.66
C VAL A 71 -10.55 14.12 -11.02
N ALA A 72 -11.26 13.01 -10.80
CA ALA A 72 -10.71 11.82 -10.15
C ALA A 72 -9.58 11.21 -10.97
N THR A 73 -9.75 11.10 -12.29
CA THR A 73 -8.71 10.54 -13.17
C THR A 73 -7.47 11.43 -13.20
N ALA A 74 -7.64 12.76 -13.24
CA ALA A 74 -6.52 13.70 -13.24
C ALA A 74 -5.74 13.66 -11.90
N VAL A 75 -6.44 13.63 -10.77
CA VAL A 75 -5.86 13.55 -9.42
C VAL A 75 -5.13 12.21 -9.23
N LEU A 76 -5.80 11.09 -9.49
CA LEU A 76 -5.23 9.75 -9.32
C LEU A 76 -4.03 9.53 -10.26
N SER A 77 -4.04 10.08 -11.47
CA SER A 77 -2.91 9.96 -12.39
C SER A 77 -1.64 10.64 -11.89
N ARG A 78 -1.76 11.67 -11.04
CA ARG A 78 -0.63 12.43 -10.47
C ARG A 78 -0.04 11.79 -9.22
N LEU A 79 -0.75 10.88 -8.58
CA LEU A 79 -0.24 10.06 -7.48
C LEU A 79 0.74 9.03 -8.04
N LYS A 80 2.04 9.20 -7.73
CA LYS A 80 3.14 8.35 -8.20
C LYS A 80 3.94 7.79 -7.03
N GLY A 81 4.51 6.59 -7.23
CA GLY A 81 5.35 5.90 -6.25
C GLY A 81 4.93 4.44 -6.04
N PRO A 82 5.74 3.61 -5.34
CA PRO A 82 5.45 2.19 -5.17
C PRO A 82 4.11 1.89 -4.49
N VAL A 83 3.73 2.71 -3.51
CA VAL A 83 2.48 2.58 -2.74
C VAL A 83 1.35 3.32 -3.43
N ALA A 84 1.54 4.61 -3.73
CA ALA A 84 0.53 5.44 -4.38
C ALA A 84 0.12 4.90 -5.76
N GLY A 85 1.05 4.32 -6.53
CA GLY A 85 0.76 3.71 -7.83
C GLY A 85 -0.11 2.46 -7.76
N ARG A 86 0.06 1.64 -6.70
CA ARG A 86 -0.84 0.48 -6.49
C ARG A 86 -2.22 0.92 -6.07
N TYR A 87 -2.30 1.90 -5.16
CA TYR A 87 -3.55 2.50 -4.75
C TYR A 87 -4.32 3.07 -5.95
N THR A 88 -3.67 3.87 -6.80
CA THR A 88 -4.34 4.48 -7.97
C THR A 88 -4.82 3.43 -8.96
N GLN A 89 -4.04 2.37 -9.19
CA GLN A 89 -4.45 1.28 -10.07
C GLN A 89 -5.70 0.56 -9.54
N VAL A 90 -5.72 0.19 -8.26
CA VAL A 90 -6.87 -0.47 -7.63
C VAL A 90 -8.08 0.47 -7.63
N ARG A 91 -7.88 1.74 -7.23
CA ARG A 91 -8.97 2.69 -7.08
C ARG A 91 -9.61 3.07 -8.41
N LEU A 92 -8.81 3.25 -9.46
CA LEU A 92 -9.33 3.44 -10.82
C LEU A 92 -10.15 2.23 -11.26
N GLN A 93 -9.64 1.00 -11.06
CA GLN A 93 -10.36 -0.22 -11.43
C GLN A 93 -11.70 -0.34 -10.72
N GLU A 94 -11.76 -0.02 -9.43
CA GLU A 94 -13.01 0.01 -8.66
C GLU A 94 -14.01 1.02 -9.21
N CYS A 95 -13.57 2.25 -9.52
CA CYS A 95 -14.43 3.28 -10.11
C CYS A 95 -14.99 2.83 -11.47
N TYR A 96 -14.14 2.24 -12.33
CA TYR A 96 -14.57 1.70 -13.62
C TYR A 96 -15.57 0.55 -13.48
N THR A 97 -15.40 -0.31 -12.47
CA THR A 97 -16.29 -1.46 -12.24
C THR A 97 -17.63 -1.03 -11.63
N ALA A 98 -17.60 -0.06 -10.71
CA ALA A 98 -18.79 0.47 -10.06
C ALA A 98 -19.58 1.45 -10.95
N GLY A 99 -18.93 2.08 -11.93
CA GLY A 99 -19.52 3.17 -12.72
C GLY A 99 -19.77 4.44 -11.90
N VAL A 100 -19.12 4.55 -10.73
CA VAL A 100 -19.26 5.69 -9.80
C VAL A 100 -17.88 6.25 -9.53
N TRP A 101 -17.77 7.57 -9.65
CA TRP A 101 -16.54 8.32 -9.46
C TRP A 101 -16.62 9.16 -8.18
N PRO A 102 -15.54 9.20 -7.37
CA PRO A 102 -15.52 9.97 -6.15
C PRO A 102 -15.46 11.47 -6.46
N THR A 103 -16.14 12.27 -5.65
CA THR A 103 -16.01 13.73 -5.74
C THR A 103 -14.62 14.17 -5.29
N TRP A 104 -14.25 15.42 -5.60
CA TRP A 104 -13.00 16.01 -5.09
C TRP A 104 -12.91 16.00 -3.56
N ASP A 105 -14.03 16.20 -2.87
CA ASP A 105 -14.07 16.21 -1.41
C ASP A 105 -13.82 14.81 -0.82
N ASP A 106 -14.41 13.77 -1.42
CA ASP A 106 -14.16 12.38 -1.02
C ASP A 106 -12.70 11.99 -1.25
N LEU A 107 -12.11 12.40 -2.37
CA LEU A 107 -10.71 12.12 -2.69
C LEU A 107 -9.74 12.77 -1.70
N LYS A 108 -10.04 13.99 -1.22
CA LYS A 108 -9.21 14.63 -0.19
C LYS A 108 -9.19 13.80 1.09
N VAL A 109 -10.35 13.35 1.54
CA VAL A 109 -10.47 12.50 2.74
C VAL A 109 -9.79 11.15 2.54
N GLU A 110 -9.83 10.58 1.34
CA GLU A 110 -9.20 9.29 1.06
C GLU A 110 -7.66 9.38 1.02
N ILE A 111 -7.10 10.44 0.42
CA ILE A 111 -5.66 10.62 0.22
C ILE A 111 -4.94 11.14 1.48
N GLU A 112 -5.63 11.86 2.36
CA GLU A 112 -5.07 12.38 3.61
C GLU A 112 -5.01 11.33 4.75
N LYS A 113 -5.62 10.16 4.58
CA LYS A 113 -5.59 9.04 5.54
C LYS A 113 -4.22 8.35 5.60
#